data_AF-A7M919-F1
#
_entry.id   AF-A7M919-F1
#
_cell.length_a   1.000
_cell.length_b   1.000
_cell.length_c   1.000
_cell.angle_alpha   90.00
_cell.angle_beta   90.00
_cell.angle_gamma   90.00
#
_symmetry.space_group_name_H-M   'P 1'
#
loop_
_entity.id
_entity.type
_entity.pdbx_description
1 polymer ?
#
loop_
_entity_poly.entity_id
_entity_poly.type
_entity_poly.pdbx_seq_one_letter_code
_entity_poly.pdbx_strand_id
1 'polypeptide(L)'
;MDRITGPFRKSKKSFRKPLPPIQSGDRIDYQNIDLLRRFISQQGKILSRRVTRLTLKQQRLLNLAIKQARILSFLPFTNTESLEKMKARIREARLKAEEVRLKNKEARFKKAKEARNQKKTTFRKIFINPKNSKLNTETNQI
;
A
#
# COMPACT_ATOMS: atom_id res chain seq x y z
N MET A 1 -33.27 1.29 15.40
CA MET A 1 -32.98 1.01 13.98
C MET A 1 -31.63 0.31 13.93
N ASP A 2 -31.61 -1.01 14.18
CA ASP A 2 -30.38 -1.79 14.21
C ASP A 2 -30.03 -2.30 12.81
N ARG A 3 -28.77 -2.11 12.42
CA ARG A 3 -28.24 -2.42 11.09
C ARG A 3 -28.25 -3.93 10.87
N ILE A 4 -29.02 -4.39 9.89
CA ILE A 4 -28.94 -5.77 9.37
C ILE A 4 -27.64 -5.88 8.56
N THR A 5 -26.51 -6.05 9.25
CA THR A 5 -25.28 -6.55 8.65
C THR A 5 -25.21 -8.05 8.93
N GLY A 6 -25.86 -8.85 8.10
CA GLY A 6 -25.68 -10.30 8.11
C GLY A 6 -24.21 -10.65 7.84
N PRO A 7 -23.69 -11.78 8.38
CA PRO A 7 -22.31 -12.17 8.15
C PRO A 7 -22.08 -12.39 6.66
N PHE A 8 -21.13 -11.63 6.08
CA PHE A 8 -20.69 -11.77 4.69
C PHE A 8 -20.11 -13.18 4.49
N ARG A 9 -20.94 -14.15 4.09
CA ARG A 9 -20.53 -15.50 3.71
C ARG A 9 -19.76 -15.38 2.39
N LYS A 10 -18.44 -15.24 2.48
CA LYS A 10 -17.55 -15.36 1.31
C LYS A 10 -17.81 -16.72 0.67
N SER A 11 -18.05 -16.76 -0.64
CA SER A 11 -18.08 -18.01 -1.38
C SER A 11 -16.76 -18.75 -1.13
N LYS A 12 -16.82 -20.07 -0.89
CA LYS A 12 -15.62 -20.90 -0.80
C LYS A 12 -14.97 -20.92 -2.19
N LYS A 13 -14.13 -19.94 -2.48
CA LYS A 13 -13.32 -19.96 -3.71
C LYS A 13 -12.51 -21.23 -3.66
N SER A 14 -12.70 -22.13 -4.63
CA SER A 14 -11.94 -23.37 -4.70
C SER A 14 -10.46 -23.01 -4.65
N PHE A 15 -9.74 -23.46 -3.62
CA PHE A 15 -8.29 -23.33 -3.53
C PHE A 15 -7.66 -24.24 -4.59
N ARG A 16 -7.80 -23.90 -5.88
CA ARG A 16 -7.05 -24.55 -6.94
C ARG A 16 -5.58 -24.25 -6.66
N LYS A 17 -4.87 -25.25 -6.14
CA LYS A 17 -3.42 -25.16 -5.93
C LYS A 17 -2.81 -24.97 -7.32
N PRO A 18 -2.07 -23.88 -7.58
CA PRO A 18 -1.31 -23.76 -8.82
C PRO A 18 -0.31 -24.91 -8.88
N LEU A 19 -0.04 -25.34 -10.11
CA LEU A 19 0.91 -26.41 -10.40
C LEU A 19 2.27 -26.10 -9.74
N PRO A 20 3.00 -27.13 -9.27
CA PRO A 20 4.32 -26.95 -8.72
C PRO A 20 5.23 -26.27 -9.77
N PRO A 21 6.04 -25.27 -9.37
CA PRO A 21 6.84 -24.52 -10.33
C PRO A 21 8.03 -25.30 -10.90
N ILE A 22 8.38 -26.44 -10.32
CA ILE A 22 9.45 -27.34 -10.78
C ILE A 22 8.78 -28.58 -11.36
N GLN A 23 9.05 -28.89 -12.63
CA GLN A 23 8.56 -30.11 -13.27
C GLN A 23 9.41 -31.29 -12.81
N SER A 24 8.84 -32.50 -12.80
CA SER A 24 9.52 -33.70 -12.27
C SER A 24 10.85 -34.04 -12.95
N GLY A 25 11.10 -33.52 -14.16
CA GLY A 25 12.36 -33.72 -14.91
C GLY A 25 13.45 -32.69 -14.63
N ASP A 26 13.13 -31.58 -13.96
CA ASP A 26 14.10 -30.50 -13.73
C ASP A 26 15.03 -30.87 -12.58
N ARG A 27 16.31 -31.10 -12.89
CA ARG A 27 17.35 -31.32 -11.87
C ARG A 27 17.72 -29.98 -11.21
N ILE A 28 17.72 -29.96 -9.87
CA ILE A 28 18.05 -28.78 -9.08
C ILE A 28 19.57 -28.75 -8.86
N ASP A 29 20.28 -28.18 -9.82
CA ASP A 29 21.74 -28.05 -9.81
C ASP A 29 22.17 -26.59 -9.85
N TYR A 30 23.38 -26.29 -9.36
CA TYR A 30 23.94 -24.94 -9.36
C TYR A 30 24.21 -24.38 -10.77
N GLN A 31 24.28 -25.27 -11.78
CA GLN A 31 24.51 -24.95 -13.19
C GLN A 31 23.25 -24.44 -13.90
N ASN A 32 22.06 -24.80 -13.41
CA ASN A 32 20.78 -24.45 -14.02
C ASN A 32 20.33 -23.04 -13.61
N ILE A 33 21.08 -22.02 -14.06
CA ILE A 33 20.92 -20.61 -13.64
C ILE A 33 19.48 -20.12 -13.86
N ASP A 34 18.86 -20.47 -14.98
CA ASP A 34 17.50 -20.03 -15.32
C ASP A 34 16.44 -20.57 -14.38
N LEU A 35 16.63 -21.80 -13.87
CA LEU A 35 15.78 -22.36 -12.83
C LEU A 35 15.98 -21.61 -11.52
N LEU A 36 17.25 -21.41 -11.10
CA LEU A 36 17.57 -20.76 -9.83
C LEU A 36 17.09 -19.31 -9.77
N ARG A 37 17.18 -18.56 -10.89
CA ARG A 37 16.70 -17.18 -10.99
C ARG A 37 15.22 -17.03 -10.65
N ARG A 38 14.38 -18.02 -10.97
CA ARG A 38 12.93 -18.02 -10.65
C ARG A 38 12.65 -18.06 -9.15
N PHE A 39 13.58 -18.58 -8.35
CA PHE A 39 13.42 -18.75 -6.91
C PHE A 39 14.17 -17.70 -6.08
N ILE A 40 14.67 -16.65 -6.73
CA ILE A 40 15.34 -15.52 -6.13
C ILE A 40 14.49 -14.27 -6.36
N SER A 41 14.40 -13.41 -5.35
CA SER A 41 13.71 -12.12 -5.46
C SER A 41 14.49 -11.16 -6.34
N GLN A 42 13.85 -10.09 -6.81
CA GLN A 42 14.54 -9.03 -7.56
C GLN A 42 15.77 -8.47 -6.82
N GLN A 43 15.75 -8.48 -5.48
CA GLN A 43 16.85 -8.04 -4.61
C GLN A 43 18.04 -9.00 -4.55
N GLY A 44 17.92 -10.21 -5.11
CA GLY A 44 18.92 -11.26 -4.95
C GLY A 44 18.72 -12.09 -3.66
N LYS A 45 17.53 -12.13 -3.05
CA LYS A 45 17.26 -12.94 -1.83
C LYS A 45 16.55 -14.24 -2.17
N ILE A 46 16.87 -15.34 -1.48
CA ILE A 46 16.19 -16.63 -1.67
C ILE A 46 14.74 -16.53 -1.21
N LEU A 47 13.78 -16.93 -2.06
CA LEU A 47 12.36 -16.95 -1.70
C LEU A 47 12.06 -18.10 -0.71
N SER A 48 11.21 -17.81 0.27
CA SER A 48 10.81 -18.82 1.26
C SER A 48 9.94 -19.93 0.67
N ARG A 49 9.97 -21.12 1.26
CA ARG A 49 9.15 -22.28 0.85
C ARG A 49 7.66 -21.96 0.73
N ARG A 50 7.13 -21.08 1.59
CA ARG A 50 5.70 -20.69 1.57
C ARG A 50 5.33 -19.92 0.29
N VAL A 51 6.28 -19.17 -0.25
CA VAL A 51 6.11 -18.40 -1.50
C VAL A 51 6.30 -19.33 -2.71
N THR A 52 7.36 -20.14 -2.70
CA THR A 52 7.71 -21.03 -3.81
C THR A 52 6.81 -22.26 -3.94
N ARG A 53 6.15 -22.68 -2.84
CA ARG A 53 5.27 -23.85 -2.78
C ARG A 53 5.95 -25.17 -3.12
N LEU A 54 7.26 -25.25 -2.89
CA LEU A 54 8.05 -26.47 -3.06
C LEU A 54 7.90 -27.43 -1.87
N THR A 55 8.19 -28.71 -2.12
CA THR A 55 8.40 -29.68 -1.03
C THR A 55 9.61 -29.27 -0.18
N LEU A 56 9.67 -29.75 1.07
CA LEU A 56 10.80 -29.44 1.95
C LEU A 56 12.14 -29.93 1.37
N LYS A 57 12.16 -31.11 0.76
CA LYS A 57 13.35 -31.70 0.12
C LYS A 57 13.83 -30.83 -1.03
N GLN A 58 12.93 -30.45 -1.95
CA GLN A 58 13.27 -29.56 -3.07
C GLN A 58 13.79 -28.21 -2.59
N GLN A 59 13.16 -27.59 -1.59
CA GLN A 59 13.64 -26.31 -1.06
C GLN A 59 15.05 -26.41 -0.46
N ARG A 60 15.38 -27.52 0.23
CA ARG A 60 16.73 -27.74 0.77
C ARG A 60 17.77 -27.86 -0.35
N LEU A 61 17.50 -28.67 -1.37
CA LEU A 61 18.35 -28.81 -2.55
C LEU A 61 18.54 -27.47 -3.27
N LEU A 62 17.45 -26.73 -3.45
CA LEU A 62 17.46 -25.42 -4.07
C LEU A 62 18.30 -24.40 -3.28
N ASN A 63 18.18 -24.38 -1.96
CA ASN A 63 18.99 -23.50 -1.13
C ASN A 63 20.49 -23.81 -1.25
N LEU A 64 20.85 -25.10 -1.35
CA LEU A 64 22.25 -25.51 -1.55
C LEU A 64 22.76 -25.07 -2.92
N ALA A 65 22.00 -25.37 -3.99
CA ALA A 65 22.34 -24.99 -5.35
C ALA A 65 22.50 -23.47 -5.53
N ILE A 66 21.62 -22.65 -4.94
CA ILE A 66 21.74 -21.18 -4.98
C ILE A 66 22.99 -20.71 -4.25
N LYS A 67 23.32 -21.31 -3.10
CA LYS A 67 24.53 -20.93 -2.36
C LYS A 67 25.79 -21.26 -3.13
N GLN A 68 25.86 -22.44 -3.75
CA GLN A 68 26.96 -22.83 -4.64
C GLN A 68 27.08 -21.86 -5.83
N ALA A 69 25.98 -21.56 -6.50
CA ALA A 69 25.95 -20.63 -7.63
C ALA A 69 26.38 -19.19 -7.25
N ARG A 70 26.12 -18.76 -6.01
CA ARG A 70 26.61 -17.46 -5.50
C ARG A 70 28.11 -17.44 -5.24
N ILE A 71 28.66 -18.53 -4.70
CA ILE A 71 30.11 -18.66 -4.48
C ILE A 71 30.84 -18.62 -5.82
N LEU A 72 30.26 -19.26 -6.85
CA LEU A 72 30.77 -19.26 -8.23
C LEU A 72 30.42 -17.99 -9.02
N SER A 73 29.84 -16.96 -8.39
CA SER A 73 29.46 -15.69 -9.03
C SER A 73 28.45 -15.78 -10.18
N PHE A 74 27.72 -16.88 -10.34
CA PHE A 74 26.62 -16.99 -11.31
C PHE A 74 25.37 -16.20 -10.88
N LEU A 75 25.20 -16.01 -9.58
CA LEU A 75 24.08 -15.28 -9.00
C LEU A 75 24.57 -14.19 -8.03
N PRO A 76 23.99 -12.99 -8.07
CA PRO A 76 24.39 -11.90 -7.20
C PRO A 76 23.94 -12.15 -5.74
N PHE A 77 24.75 -11.71 -4.79
CA PHE A 77 24.38 -11.67 -3.38
C PHE A 77 23.33 -10.58 -3.10
N THR A 78 23.46 -9.43 -3.77
CA THR A 78 22.58 -8.27 -3.62
C THR A 78 22.43 -7.52 -4.94
N ASN A 79 21.19 -7.20 -5.32
CA ASN A 79 20.90 -6.31 -6.45
C ASN A 79 20.58 -4.90 -5.92
N THR A 80 21.61 -4.06 -5.82
CA THR A 80 21.53 -2.69 -5.28
C THR A 80 20.48 -1.85 -6.00
N GLU A 81 20.48 -1.85 -7.34
CA GLU A 81 19.54 -1.06 -8.14
C GLU A 81 18.08 -1.34 -7.80
N SER A 82 17.73 -2.61 -7.66
CA SER A 82 16.35 -3.01 -7.36
C SER A 82 15.90 -2.61 -5.96
N LEU A 83 16.83 -2.68 -5.01
CA LEU A 83 16.61 -2.29 -3.63
C LEU A 83 16.42 -0.78 -3.53
N GLU A 84 17.26 -0.01 -4.22
CA GLU A 84 17.18 1.45 -4.26
C GLU A 84 15.91 1.93 -4.96
N LYS A 85 15.50 1.33 -6.09
CA LYS A 85 14.21 1.61 -6.74
C LYS A 85 13.03 1.37 -5.80
N MET A 86 13.06 0.29 -5.01
CA MET A 86 12.01 -0.01 -4.03
C MET A 86 11.97 1.01 -2.89
N LYS A 87 13.15 1.38 -2.34
CA LYS A 87 13.25 2.40 -1.30
C LYS A 87 12.77 3.76 -1.79
N ALA A 88 13.13 4.15 -3.02
CA ALA A 88 12.66 5.38 -3.65
C ALA A 88 11.13 5.41 -3.77
N ARG A 89 10.50 4.32 -4.25
CA ARG A 89 9.04 4.20 -4.30
C ARG A 89 8.37 4.36 -2.94
N ILE A 90 8.94 3.76 -1.89
CA ILE A 90 8.43 3.91 -0.51
C ILE A 90 8.58 5.35 -0.04
N ARG A 91 9.71 6.00 -0.33
CA ARG A 91 9.96 7.40 0.01
C ARG A 91 8.97 8.33 -0.69
N GLU A 92 8.75 8.16 -1.99
CA GLU A 92 7.78 8.91 -2.77
C GLU A 92 6.36 8.72 -2.24
N ALA A 93 5.95 7.49 -1.91
CA ALA A 93 4.64 7.22 -1.33
C ALA A 93 4.44 7.93 0.02
N ARG A 94 5.49 7.99 0.85
CA ARG A 94 5.48 8.74 2.12
C ARG A 94 5.35 10.25 1.88
N LEU A 95 6.13 10.81 0.95
CA LEU A 95 6.07 12.23 0.62
C LEU A 95 4.68 12.63 0.11
N LYS A 96 4.10 11.84 -0.80
CA LYS A 96 2.73 12.05 -1.29
C LYS A 96 1.69 12.00 -0.16
N ALA A 97 1.82 11.06 0.78
CA ALA A 97 0.93 10.97 1.92
C ALA A 97 1.06 12.19 2.86
N GLU A 98 2.28 12.69 3.07
CA GLU A 98 2.55 13.90 3.85
C GLU A 98 1.97 15.16 3.17
N GLU A 99 2.11 15.30 1.85
CA GLU A 99 1.49 16.40 1.10
C GLU A 99 -0.03 16.40 1.25
N VAL A 100 -0.68 15.23 1.15
CA VAL A 100 -2.12 15.10 1.37
C VAL A 100 -2.48 15.46 2.82
N ARG A 101 -1.68 15.05 3.81
CA ARG A 101 -1.87 15.40 5.21
C ARG A 101 -1.79 16.91 5.43
N LEU A 102 -0.80 17.58 4.84
CA LEU A 102 -0.62 19.03 4.92
C LEU A 102 -1.77 19.78 4.24
N LYS A 103 -2.17 19.40 3.03
CA LYS A 103 -3.35 19.97 2.34
C LYS A 103 -4.62 19.87 3.19
N ASN A 104 -4.85 18.71 3.82
CA ASN A 104 -5.98 18.52 4.73
C ASN A 104 -5.89 19.37 6.00
N LYS A 105 -4.68 19.54 6.56
CA LYS A 105 -4.43 20.42 7.71
C LYS A 105 -4.69 21.89 7.36
N GLU A 106 -4.24 22.33 6.19
CA GLU A 106 -4.48 23.69 5.67
C GLU A 106 -5.97 23.94 5.41
N ALA A 107 -6.67 23.00 4.78
CA ALA A 107 -8.11 23.10 4.55
C ALA A 107 -8.89 23.21 5.87
N ARG A 108 -8.51 22.41 6.89
CA ARG A 108 -9.07 22.53 8.25
C ARG A 108 -8.83 23.91 8.86
N PHE A 109 -7.62 24.45 8.72
CA PHE A 109 -7.28 25.78 9.24
C PHE A 109 -8.05 26.90 8.52
N LYS A 110 -8.19 26.83 7.19
CA LYS A 110 -8.99 27.79 6.40
C LYS A 110 -10.45 27.76 6.83
N LYS A 111 -11.07 26.58 6.93
CA LYS A 111 -12.44 26.40 7.41
C LYS A 111 -12.64 26.96 8.82
N ALA A 112 -11.67 26.75 9.72
CA ALA A 112 -11.72 27.31 11.07
C ALA A 112 -11.61 28.85 11.08
N LYS A 113 -10.76 29.43 10.23
CA LYS A 113 -10.62 30.90 10.07
C LYS A 113 -11.89 31.53 9.49
N GLU A 114 -12.48 30.92 8.47
CA GLU A 114 -13.75 31.32 7.87
C GLU A 114 -14.89 31.28 8.90
N ALA A 115 -15.02 30.18 9.65
CA ALA A 115 -16.01 30.06 10.73
C ALA A 115 -15.82 31.15 11.81
N ARG A 116 -14.57 31.48 12.18
CA ARG A 116 -14.27 32.59 13.11
C ARG A 116 -14.68 33.94 12.53
N ASN A 117 -14.43 34.18 11.24
CA ASN A 117 -14.84 35.41 10.57
C ASN A 117 -16.36 35.53 10.46
N GLN A 118 -17.06 34.45 10.12
CA GLN A 118 -18.54 34.39 10.10
C GLN A 118 -19.14 34.69 11.48
N LYS A 119 -18.56 34.14 12.57
CA LYS A 119 -18.96 34.47 13.95
C LYS A 119 -18.74 35.95 14.28
N LYS A 120 -17.63 36.54 13.85
CA LYS A 120 -17.36 37.98 14.04
C LYS A 120 -18.35 38.85 13.27
N THR A 121 -18.67 38.52 12.02
CA THR A 121 -19.60 39.30 11.19
C THR A 121 -21.04 39.19 11.70
N THR A 122 -21.49 37.98 12.08
CA THR A 122 -22.81 37.78 12.71
C THR A 122 -22.90 38.52 14.05
N PHE A 123 -21.88 38.45 14.91
CA PHE A 123 -21.82 39.24 16.14
C PHE A 123 -21.96 40.75 15.87
N ARG A 124 -21.19 41.31 14.92
CA ARG A 124 -21.30 42.73 14.55
C ARG A 124 -22.70 43.10 14.03
N LYS A 125 -23.31 42.24 13.20
CA LYS A 125 -24.67 42.44 12.66
C LYS A 125 -25.74 42.44 13.77
N ILE A 126 -25.61 41.56 14.77
CA ILE A 126 -26.58 41.42 15.85
C ILE A 126 -26.41 42.50 16.92
N PHE A 127 -25.18 42.73 17.40
CA PHE A 127 -24.92 43.52 18.60
C PHE A 127 -24.44 44.96 18.34
N ILE A 128 -23.72 45.21 17.25
CA ILE A 128 -23.17 46.55 16.95
C ILE A 128 -24.11 47.33 16.03
N ASN A 129 -24.63 46.69 14.96
CA ASN A 129 -25.46 47.33 13.93
C ASN A 129 -26.86 46.67 13.79
N PRO A 130 -27.70 46.66 14.84
CA PRO A 130 -28.95 45.90 14.85
C PRO A 130 -30.00 46.41 13.85
N LYS A 131 -29.96 47.71 13.47
CA LYS A 131 -30.96 48.35 12.61
C LYS A 131 -31.04 47.78 11.19
N ASN A 132 -29.97 47.11 10.71
CA ASN A 132 -29.93 46.49 9.37
C ASN A 132 -30.36 45.01 9.37
N SER A 133 -30.64 44.41 10.53
CA SER A 133 -30.90 42.98 10.64
C SER A 133 -32.35 42.56 10.36
N LYS A 134 -33.30 43.50 10.47
CA LYS A 134 -34.76 43.22 10.37
C LYS A 134 -35.36 43.38 8.97
N LEU A 135 -34.61 43.92 7.99
CA LEU A 135 -35.15 44.27 6.66
C LEU A 135 -35.21 43.11 5.65
N ASN A 136 -34.71 41.91 5.97
CA ASN A 136 -34.56 40.82 4.99
C ASN A 136 -35.47 39.60 5.23
N THR A 137 -36.38 39.64 6.21
CA THR A 137 -37.24 38.50 6.56
C THR A 137 -38.69 38.62 6.07
N GLU A 138 -39.09 39.76 5.53
CA GLU A 138 -40.49 40.03 5.14
C GLU A 138 -40.79 39.80 3.65
N THR A 139 -39.82 39.38 2.83
CA THR A 139 -39.96 39.34 1.36
C THR A 139 -40.30 37.97 0.74
N ASN A 140 -40.70 36.93 1.51
CA ASN A 140 -40.97 35.57 0.98
C ASN A 140 -42.37 35.00 1.37
N GLN A 141 -43.42 35.82 1.41
CA GLN A 141 -44.80 35.36 1.65
C GLN A 141 -45.81 36.09 0.73
N ILE A 142 -45.77 35.78 -0.57
CA ILE A 142 -46.88 35.86 -1.55
C ILE A 142 -46.67 34.70 -2.52
#